data_AF-A0A7D5F784-F1
#
_entry.id   AF-A0A7D5F784-F1
#
_cell.length_a   1.000
_cell.length_b   1.000
_cell.length_c   1.000
_cell.angle_alpha   90.00
_cell.angle_beta   90.00
_cell.angle_gamma   90.00
#
_symmetry.space_group_name_H-M   'P 1'
#
loop_
_entity.id
_entity.type
_entity.pdbx_description
1 polymer ?
#
loop_
_entity_poly.entity_id
_entity_poly.type
_entity_poly.pdbx_seq_one_letter_code
_entity_poly.pdbx_strand_id
1 'polypeptide(L)'
;MSDEKTPRRASVELLRAEASDELSVLVEERLRSGEDPWEFMEDLPTVDELVVLMLRAENIEAYGGGRPSAARNYRVLRQIAMDHPELTRAVWRLLGSEPHRRWDAATRADAS
;
A
#
# COMPACT_ATOMS: atom_id res chain seq x y z
N MET A 1 -29.66 18.32 2.49
CA MET A 1 -28.83 17.82 3.60
C MET A 1 -28.72 16.31 3.43
N SER A 2 -27.80 15.89 2.57
CA SER A 2 -27.54 14.46 2.39
C SER A 2 -26.37 14.12 3.30
N ASP A 3 -26.70 13.45 4.40
CA ASP A 3 -25.75 12.64 5.18
C ASP A 3 -25.40 11.43 4.30
N GLU A 4 -24.56 11.69 3.30
CA GLU A 4 -24.00 10.67 2.43
C GLU A 4 -23.03 9.89 3.31
N LYS A 5 -23.55 8.79 3.86
CA LYS A 5 -22.87 7.81 4.72
C LYS A 5 -21.40 7.74 4.34
N THR A 6 -20.57 8.52 5.02
CA THR A 6 -19.13 8.33 4.93
C THR A 6 -18.92 6.92 5.46
N PRO A 7 -18.44 5.96 4.66
CA PRO A 7 -18.16 4.63 5.18
C PRO A 7 -17.29 4.84 6.41
N ARG A 8 -17.71 4.24 7.54
CA ARG A 8 -17.05 4.44 8.82
C ARG A 8 -15.58 4.10 8.63
N ARG A 9 -14.73 5.14 8.55
CA ARG A 9 -13.30 4.97 8.31
C ARG A 9 -12.76 4.06 9.40
N ALA A 10 -12.15 2.95 9.00
CA ALA A 10 -11.46 2.08 9.93
C ALA A 10 -10.44 2.92 10.70
N SER A 11 -10.28 2.62 11.99
CA SER A 11 -9.20 3.24 12.77
C SER A 11 -7.86 2.88 12.13
N VAL A 12 -6.90 3.81 12.10
CA VAL A 12 -5.56 3.49 11.58
C VAL A 12 -4.89 2.39 12.38
N GLU A 13 -5.21 2.24 13.67
CA GLU A 13 -4.72 1.10 14.47
C GLU A 13 -5.27 -0.24 13.97
N LEU A 14 -6.53 -0.28 13.52
CA LEU A 14 -7.10 -1.49 12.91
C LEU A 14 -6.41 -1.79 11.59
N LEU A 15 -6.24 -0.78 10.74
CA LEU A 15 -5.53 -0.92 9.46
C LEU A 15 -4.08 -1.38 9.66
N ARG A 16 -3.40 -0.90 10.70
CA ARG A 16 -2.04 -1.33 11.06
C ARG A 16 -2.00 -2.78 11.50
N ALA A 17 -2.99 -3.24 12.25
CA ALA A 17 -3.10 -4.65 12.64
C ALA A 17 -3.27 -5.53 11.39
N GLU A 18 -4.22 -5.19 10.52
CA GLU A 18 -4.46 -5.89 9.25
C GLU A 18 -3.20 -5.91 8.36
N ALA A 19 -2.52 -4.77 8.21
CA ALA A 19 -1.29 -4.69 7.44
C ALA A 19 -0.13 -5.48 8.07
N SER A 20 -0.08 -5.60 9.41
CA SER A 20 0.94 -6.41 10.08
C SER A 20 0.74 -7.90 9.83
N ASP A 21 -0.52 -8.35 9.81
CA ASP A 21 -0.89 -9.72 9.48
C ASP A 21 -0.57 -10.01 8.00
N GLU A 22 -0.96 -9.12 7.09
CA GLU A 22 -0.66 -9.25 5.65
C GLU A 22 0.85 -9.27 5.39
N LEU A 23 1.62 -8.41 6.05
CA LEU A 23 3.09 -8.41 5.92
C LEU A 23 3.70 -9.73 6.39
N SER A 24 3.14 -10.34 7.43
CA SER A 24 3.58 -11.66 7.92
C SER A 24 3.30 -12.74 6.88
N VAL A 25 2.13 -12.71 6.23
CA VAL A 25 1.80 -13.62 5.12
C VAL A 25 2.78 -13.45 3.96
N LEU A 26 3.10 -12.21 3.56
CA LEU A 26 4.07 -11.94 2.49
C LEU A 26 5.46 -12.51 2.81
N VAL A 27 5.92 -12.37 4.07
CA VAL A 27 7.18 -12.96 4.52
C VAL A 27 7.13 -14.49 4.43
N GLU A 28 6.06 -15.11 4.95
CA GLU A 28 5.91 -16.57 4.89
C GLU A 28 5.93 -17.12 3.46
N GLU A 29 5.24 -16.45 2.54
CA GLU A 29 5.18 -16.87 1.14
C GLU A 29 6.56 -16.79 0.46
N ARG A 30 7.35 -15.75 0.74
CA ARG A 30 8.72 -15.63 0.22
C ARG A 30 9.65 -16.70 0.79
N LEU A 31 9.54 -16.98 2.08
CA LEU A 31 10.26 -18.07 2.74
C LEU A 31 9.92 -19.43 2.12
N ARG A 32 8.62 -19.71 1.89
CA ARG A 32 8.16 -20.96 1.24
C ARG A 32 8.61 -21.06 -0.21
N SER A 33 8.79 -19.93 -0.88
CA SER A 33 9.33 -19.84 -2.24
C SER A 33 10.85 -20.05 -2.30
N GLY A 34 11.53 -20.16 -1.15
CA GLY A 34 12.98 -20.35 -1.07
C GLY A 34 13.79 -19.07 -1.27
N GLU A 35 13.19 -17.88 -1.17
CA GLU A 35 13.92 -16.61 -1.20
C GLU A 35 14.80 -16.47 0.06
N ASP A 36 16.01 -15.91 -0.07
CA ASP A 36 16.89 -15.64 1.07
C ASP A 36 16.31 -14.47 1.90
N PRO A 37 15.98 -14.69 3.19
CA PRO A 37 15.51 -13.63 4.07
C PRO A 37 16.41 -12.40 4.06
N TRP A 38 17.72 -12.60 3.97
CA TRP A 38 18.63 -11.48 4.06
C TRP A 38 18.55 -10.56 2.84
N GLU A 39 18.16 -11.11 1.69
CA GLU A 39 17.98 -10.35 0.45
C GLU A 39 16.63 -9.62 0.41
N PHE A 40 15.52 -10.28 0.77
CA PHE A 40 14.19 -9.68 0.55
C PHE A 40 13.66 -8.84 1.72
N MET A 41 14.22 -8.99 2.93
CA MET A 41 13.72 -8.27 4.11
C MET A 41 13.93 -6.75 3.97
N GLU A 42 15.02 -6.30 3.33
CA GLU A 42 15.28 -4.88 3.07
C GLU A 42 14.31 -4.27 2.05
N ASP A 43 13.76 -5.12 1.18
CA ASP A 43 12.79 -4.69 0.19
C ASP A 43 11.40 -4.47 0.79
N LEU A 44 11.05 -5.07 1.94
CA LEU A 44 9.68 -5.04 2.46
C LEU A 44 9.17 -3.61 2.74
N PRO A 45 7.86 -3.34 2.52
CA PRO A 45 7.26 -2.10 3.00
C PRO A 45 7.19 -2.12 4.52
N THR A 46 7.31 -0.94 5.13
CA THR A 46 6.91 -0.77 6.54
C THR A 46 5.39 -0.93 6.68
N VAL A 47 4.89 -1.24 7.90
CA VAL A 47 3.45 -1.40 8.15
C VAL A 47 2.64 -0.18 7.67
N ASP A 48 3.07 1.04 8.01
CA ASP A 48 2.39 2.26 7.55
C ASP A 48 2.43 2.44 6.02
N GLU A 49 3.50 1.97 5.35
CA GLU A 49 3.53 1.98 3.88
C GLU A 49 2.54 0.97 3.32
N LEU A 50 2.47 -0.25 3.90
CA LEU A 50 1.51 -1.27 3.48
C LEU A 50 0.06 -0.82 3.68
N VAL A 51 -0.26 -0.14 4.79
CA VAL A 51 -1.58 0.49 4.98
C VAL A 51 -1.91 1.46 3.85
N VAL A 52 -0.98 2.36 3.49
CA VAL A 52 -1.22 3.31 2.38
C VAL A 52 -1.47 2.57 1.06
N LEU A 53 -0.79 1.46 0.84
CA LEU A 53 -0.91 0.67 -0.39
C LEU A 53 -2.22 -0.09 -0.47
N MET A 54 -2.71 -0.62 0.65
CA MET A 54 -4.03 -1.23 0.77
C MET A 54 -5.13 -0.20 0.51
N LEU A 55 -5.09 0.97 1.18
CA LEU A 55 -6.04 2.07 0.94
C LEU A 55 -6.01 2.55 -0.51
N ARG A 56 -4.83 2.61 -1.13
CA ARG A 56 -4.68 2.92 -2.55
C ARG A 56 -5.33 1.85 -3.43
N ALA A 57 -5.13 0.57 -3.12
CA ALA A 57 -5.72 -0.54 -3.87
C ALA A 57 -7.25 -0.50 -3.81
N GLU A 58 -7.82 -0.33 -2.62
CA GLU A 58 -9.27 -0.15 -2.43
C GLU A 58 -9.81 1.04 -3.24
N ASN A 59 -9.09 2.17 -3.25
CA ASN A 59 -9.45 3.31 -4.09
C ASN A 59 -9.33 3.01 -5.59
N ILE A 60 -8.40 2.16 -6.02
CA ILE A 60 -8.31 1.77 -7.44
C ILE A 60 -9.49 0.89 -7.83
N GLU A 61 -9.80 -0.11 -7.01
CA GLU A 61 -10.90 -1.06 -7.21
C GLU A 61 -12.27 -0.36 -7.24
N ALA A 62 -12.52 0.57 -6.30
CA ALA A 62 -13.78 1.32 -6.22
C ALA A 62 -14.11 2.13 -7.50
N TYR A 63 -13.12 2.41 -8.35
CA TYR A 63 -13.29 3.17 -9.60
C TYR A 63 -13.04 2.32 -10.85
N GLY A 64 -13.32 1.02 -10.78
CA GLY A 64 -13.29 0.10 -11.92
C GLY A 64 -11.96 -0.61 -12.16
N GLY A 65 -11.01 -0.50 -11.21
CA GLY A 65 -9.74 -1.23 -11.26
C GLY A 65 -8.76 -0.71 -12.32
N GLY A 66 -7.76 -1.55 -12.64
CA GLY A 66 -6.73 -1.27 -13.66
C GLY A 66 -5.55 -0.42 -13.16
N ARG A 67 -4.45 -0.43 -13.92
CA ARG A 67 -3.23 0.32 -13.58
C ARG A 67 -3.51 1.83 -13.62
N PRO A 68 -3.41 2.57 -12.49
CA PRO A 68 -3.66 4.01 -12.48
C PRO A 68 -2.56 4.75 -13.26
N SER A 69 -2.92 5.87 -13.90
CA SER A 69 -1.92 6.81 -14.41
C SER A 69 -1.12 7.42 -13.26
N ALA A 70 0.11 7.86 -13.52
CA ALA A 70 0.94 8.53 -12.50
C ALA A 70 0.23 9.73 -11.85
N ALA A 71 -0.50 10.53 -12.64
CA ALA A 71 -1.28 11.65 -12.14
C ALA A 71 -2.45 11.20 -11.24
N ARG A 72 -3.09 10.06 -11.53
CA ARG A 72 -4.12 9.48 -10.65
C ARG A 72 -3.49 8.95 -9.36
N ASN A 73 -2.40 8.18 -9.46
CA ASN A 73 -1.67 7.65 -8.30
C ASN A 73 -1.26 8.78 -7.34
N TYR A 74 -0.65 9.85 -7.86
CA TYR A 74 -0.29 11.04 -7.09
C TYR A 74 -1.48 11.65 -6.34
N ARG A 75 -2.63 11.80 -7.01
CA ARG A 75 -3.85 12.36 -6.39
C ARG A 75 -4.38 11.46 -5.27
N VAL A 76 -4.41 10.14 -5.48
CA VAL A 76 -4.88 9.17 -4.47
C VAL A 76 -3.97 9.20 -3.25
N LEU A 77 -2.66 9.13 -3.44
CA LEU A 77 -1.69 9.16 -2.35
C LEU A 77 -1.79 10.47 -1.54
N ARG A 78 -1.95 11.61 -2.21
CA ARG A 78 -2.15 12.91 -1.53
C ARG A 78 -3.46 12.96 -0.76
N GLN A 79 -4.53 12.37 -1.29
CA GLN A 79 -5.81 12.27 -0.60
C GLN A 79 -5.69 11.44 0.68
N ILE A 80 -5.01 10.28 0.63
CA ILE A 80 -4.75 9.43 1.80
C ILE A 80 -4.01 10.21 2.91
N ALA A 81 -3.00 11.02 2.57
CA ALA A 81 -2.30 11.84 3.56
C ALA A 81 -3.21 12.89 4.23
N MET A 82 -4.21 13.41 3.51
CA MET A 82 -5.18 14.34 4.10
C MET A 82 -6.20 13.63 4.99
N ASP A 83 -6.61 12.42 4.60
CA ASP A 83 -7.61 11.63 5.33
C ASP A 83 -7.03 10.92 6.56
N HIS A 84 -5.72 10.60 6.53
CA HIS A 84 -4.96 9.91 7.57
C HIS A 84 -3.61 10.62 7.82
N PRO A 85 -3.61 11.76 8.54
CA PRO A 85 -2.40 12.56 8.76
C PRO A 85 -1.23 11.78 9.38
N GLU A 86 -1.51 10.77 10.20
CA GLU A 86 -0.54 9.87 10.81
C GLU A 86 0.25 9.03 9.78
N LEU A 87 -0.29 8.81 8.58
CA LEU A 87 0.38 8.08 7.48
C LEU A 87 1.19 8.99 6.54
N THR A 88 1.20 10.31 6.78
CA THR A 88 1.82 11.30 5.89
C THR A 88 3.27 10.95 5.54
N ARG A 89 4.08 10.52 6.52
CA ARG A 89 5.49 10.13 6.27
C ARG A 89 5.59 8.93 5.33
N ALA A 90 4.72 7.93 5.46
CA ALA A 90 4.68 6.78 4.57
C ALA A 90 4.28 7.17 3.15
N VAL A 91 3.26 8.04 3.02
CA VAL A 91 2.85 8.61 1.72
C VAL A 91 4.01 9.32 1.02
N TRP A 92 4.74 10.19 1.73
CA TRP A 92 5.89 10.89 1.14
C TRP A 92 7.01 9.96 0.70
N ARG A 93 7.30 8.91 1.49
CA ARG A 93 8.26 7.89 1.09
C ARG A 93 7.82 7.21 -0.21
N LEU A 94 6.56 6.82 -0.33
CA LEU A 94 6.02 6.17 -1.53
C LEU A 94 6.01 7.10 -2.75
N LEU A 95 5.65 8.38 -2.58
CA LEU A 95 5.73 9.39 -3.63
C LEU A 95 7.16 9.61 -4.16
N GLY A 96 8.16 9.49 -3.28
CA GLY A 96 9.58 9.61 -3.65
C GLY A 96 10.23 8.31 -4.13
N SER A 97 9.55 7.16 -3.97
CA SER A 97 10.14 5.84 -4.20
C SER A 97 9.63 5.13 -5.46
N GLU A 98 8.59 5.59 -6.16
CA GLU A 98 8.15 4.89 -7.37
C GLU A 98 9.10 5.11 -8.56
N PRO A 99 9.55 4.05 -9.28
CA PRO A 99 9.28 2.61 -9.08
C PRO A 99 10.57 1.86 -8.69
N HIS A 100 11.05 2.01 -7.45
CA HIS A 100 12.35 1.45 -7.03
C HIS A 100 12.24 0.28 -6.05
N ARG A 101 11.05 -0.11 -5.59
CA ARG A 101 10.93 -1.24 -4.65
C ARG A 101 10.31 -2.48 -5.30
N ARG A 102 11.08 -3.57 -5.27
CA ARG A 102 10.80 -4.88 -5.89
C ARG A 102 9.57 -5.62 -5.35
N TRP A 103 9.01 -5.20 -4.21
CA TRP A 103 7.81 -5.84 -3.65
C TRP A 103 6.50 -5.36 -4.28
N ASP A 104 6.48 -4.26 -5.05
CA ASP A 104 5.27 -3.87 -5.77
C ASP A 104 4.95 -4.92 -6.83
N ALA A 105 3.79 -5.57 -6.72
CA ALA A 105 3.34 -6.61 -7.63
C ALA A 105 3.33 -6.14 -9.10
N ALA A 106 3.15 -4.84 -9.35
CA ALA A 106 3.26 -4.25 -10.68
C ALA A 106 4.69 -4.31 -11.26
N THR A 107 5.72 -4.36 -10.41
CA THR A 107 7.13 -4.49 -10.80
C THR A 107 7.51 -5.93 -11.13
N ARG A 108 6.84 -6.92 -10.52
CA ARG A 108 7.05 -8.35 -10.84
C ARG A 108 6.51 -8.73 -12.22
N ALA A 109 5.45 -8.07 -12.71
CA ALA A 109 4.88 -8.34 -14.04
C ALA A 109 5.78 -7.89 -15.20
N ASP A 110 6.65 -6.91 -14.99
CA ASP A 110 7.58 -6.40 -16.02
C ASP A 110 8.94 -7.16 -16.02
N ALA A 111 9.12 -8.17 -15.16
CA ALA A 111 10.35 -8.96 -15.01
C ALA A 111 10.27 -10.38 -15.61
N SER A 112 9.24 -10.67 -16.42
CA SER A 112 9.03 -11.95 -17.13
C SER A 112 8.98 -11.79 -18.64
#